data_AF-A0A7G8WUB5-F1
#
_entry.id   AF-A0A7G8WUB5-F1
#
_cell.length_a   1.000
_cell.length_b   1.000
_cell.length_c   1.000
_cell.angle_alpha   90.00
_cell.angle_beta   90.00
_cell.angle_gamma   90.00
#
_symmetry.space_group_name_H-M   'P 1'
#
loop_
_entity.id
_entity.type
_entity.pdbx_description
1 polymer ?
#
loop_
_entity_poly.entity_id
_entity_poly.type
_entity_poly.pdbx_seq_one_letter_code
_entity_poly.pdbx_strand_id
1 'polypeptide(L)'
;MNKMFMSLRTAADRERFLADEQAYCTEFGLTPGQQTAVADRDWNAMLDLGGSIFYVYKLAMLDGRSMQYLGGVFTGMTEDEFVAALRSGGRING
;
A
#
# COMPACT_ATOMS: atom_id res chain seq x y z
N MET A 1 -0.71 -6.19 10.11
CA MET A 1 -0.75 -5.67 8.72
C MET A 1 0.18 -6.40 7.73
N ASN A 2 1.52 -6.41 7.89
CA ASN A 2 2.42 -7.03 6.88
C ASN A 2 2.07 -8.50 6.52
N LYS A 3 1.71 -9.32 7.53
CA LYS A 3 1.25 -10.71 7.32
C LYS A 3 -0.04 -10.78 6.48
N MET A 4 -0.95 -9.83 6.64
CA MET A 4 -2.18 -9.73 5.86
C MET A 4 -1.88 -9.40 4.40
N PHE A 5 -1.05 -8.40 4.13
CA PHE A 5 -0.70 -8.14 2.73
C PHE A 5 0.06 -9.30 2.06
N MET A 6 0.82 -10.09 2.83
CA MET A 6 1.48 -11.29 2.31
C MET A 6 0.49 -12.39 1.88
N SER A 7 -0.72 -12.45 2.43
CA SER A 7 -1.72 -13.44 1.98
C SER A 7 -2.34 -13.07 0.62
N LEU A 8 -2.32 -11.80 0.19
CA LEU A 8 -2.88 -11.33 -1.09
C LEU A 8 -2.19 -11.86 -2.37
N ARG A 9 -1.32 -12.87 -2.24
CA ARG A 9 -0.59 -13.51 -3.36
C ARG A 9 -1.48 -14.44 -4.18
N THR A 10 -2.53 -15.02 -3.60
CA THR A 10 -3.42 -15.96 -4.30
C THR A 10 -4.69 -15.25 -4.80
N ALA A 11 -5.31 -15.77 -5.87
CA ALA A 11 -6.56 -15.21 -6.38
C ALA A 11 -7.70 -15.31 -5.36
N ALA A 12 -7.82 -16.48 -4.70
CA ALA A 12 -8.83 -16.71 -3.68
C ALA A 12 -8.70 -15.75 -2.48
N ASP A 13 -7.48 -15.46 -2.02
CA ASP A 13 -7.28 -14.51 -0.92
C ASP A 13 -7.62 -13.07 -1.34
N ARG A 14 -7.33 -12.69 -2.59
CA ARG A 14 -7.73 -11.39 -3.14
C ARG A 14 -9.25 -11.27 -3.24
N GLU A 15 -9.93 -12.29 -3.72
CA GLU A 15 -11.40 -12.33 -3.78
C GLU A 15 -12.03 -12.22 -2.39
N ARG A 16 -11.50 -12.95 -1.40
CA ARG A 16 -11.95 -12.84 0.00
C ARG A 16 -11.75 -11.44 0.57
N PHE A 17 -10.58 -10.84 0.33
CA PHE A 17 -10.30 -9.48 0.78
C PHE A 17 -11.27 -8.48 0.14
N LEU A 18 -11.48 -8.54 -1.18
CA LEU A 18 -12.36 -7.63 -1.90
C LEU A 18 -13.84 -7.81 -1.56
N ALA A 19 -14.26 -9.01 -1.13
CA ALA A 19 -15.63 -9.26 -0.72
C ALA A 19 -15.97 -8.58 0.61
N ASP A 20 -15.02 -8.52 1.56
CA ASP A 20 -15.18 -7.84 2.84
C ASP A 20 -13.81 -7.48 3.44
N GLU A 21 -13.31 -6.30 3.09
CA GLU A 21 -11.99 -5.83 3.54
C GLU A 21 -11.92 -5.72 5.07
N GLN A 22 -13.02 -5.31 5.70
CA GLN A 22 -13.10 -5.07 7.15
C GLN A 22 -13.04 -6.39 7.93
N ALA A 23 -13.80 -7.40 7.50
CA ALA A 23 -13.74 -8.73 8.09
C ALA A 23 -12.36 -9.37 7.88
N TYR A 24 -11.77 -9.22 6.69
CA TYR A 24 -10.42 -9.73 6.40
C TYR A 24 -9.37 -9.06 7.29
N CYS A 25 -9.41 -7.74 7.47
CA CYS A 25 -8.49 -7.06 8.37
C CYS A 25 -8.66 -7.49 9.83
N THR A 26 -9.90 -7.75 10.25
CA THR A 26 -10.22 -8.24 11.61
C THR A 26 -9.68 -9.66 11.83
N GLU A 27 -9.84 -10.57 10.86
CA GLU A 27 -9.30 -11.94 10.90
C GLU A 27 -7.78 -11.95 11.11
N PHE A 28 -7.07 -11.00 10.49
CA PHE A 28 -5.63 -10.85 10.64
C PHE A 28 -5.19 -10.05 11.87
N GLY A 29 -6.13 -9.61 12.72
CA GLY A 29 -5.86 -8.89 13.95
C GLY A 29 -5.25 -7.50 13.75
N LEU A 30 -5.63 -6.80 12.67
CA LEU A 30 -5.24 -5.40 12.50
C LEU A 30 -5.90 -4.53 13.57
N THR A 31 -5.18 -3.51 14.05
CA THR A 31 -5.75 -2.51 14.97
C THR A 31 -6.76 -1.60 14.26
N PRO A 32 -7.66 -0.90 14.96
CA PRO A 32 -8.62 0.01 14.32
C PRO A 32 -7.96 1.07 13.42
N GLY A 33 -6.80 1.61 13.84
CA GLY A 33 -6.03 2.55 13.02
C GLY A 33 -5.48 1.91 11.74
N GLN A 34 -4.98 0.67 11.81
CA GLN A 34 -4.51 -0.07 10.62
C GLN A 34 -5.66 -0.42 9.67
N GLN A 35 -6.83 -0.79 10.22
CA GLN A 35 -8.03 -1.06 9.43
C GLN A 35 -8.48 0.19 8.67
N THR A 36 -8.52 1.33 9.34
CA THR A 36 -8.86 2.63 8.74
C THR A 36 -7.87 2.99 7.63
N ALA A 37 -6.57 2.88 7.90
CA ALA A 37 -5.54 3.15 6.89
C ALA A 37 -5.71 2.26 5.63
N VAL A 38 -6.01 0.97 5.81
CA VAL A 38 -6.32 0.04 4.70
C VAL A 38 -7.55 0.48 3.93
N ALA A 39 -8.66 0.73 4.61
CA ALA A 39 -9.93 1.11 3.98
C ALA A 39 -9.81 2.41 3.17
N ASP A 40 -9.13 3.42 3.72
CA ASP A 40 -8.97 4.73 3.09
C ASP A 40 -7.83 4.77 2.06
N ARG A 41 -7.08 3.67 1.94
CA ARG A 41 -5.82 3.61 1.16
C ARG A 41 -4.85 4.72 1.56
N ASP A 42 -4.77 5.04 2.85
CA ASP A 42 -3.79 5.97 3.38
C ASP A 42 -2.43 5.27 3.47
N TRP A 43 -1.69 5.34 2.36
CA TRP A 43 -0.39 4.69 2.22
C TRP A 43 0.64 5.21 3.22
N ASN A 44 0.61 6.51 3.57
CA ASN A 44 1.52 7.09 4.56
C ASN A 44 1.20 6.55 5.95
N ALA A 45 -0.08 6.57 6.35
CA ALA A 45 -0.50 6.00 7.62
C ALA A 45 -0.18 4.51 7.73
N MET A 46 -0.26 3.74 6.64
CA MET A 46 0.16 2.33 6.66
C MET A 46 1.65 2.19 7.01
N LEU A 47 2.53 3.05 6.49
CA LEU A 47 3.96 3.02 6.84
C LEU A 47 4.17 3.42 8.30
N ASP A 48 3.54 4.51 8.74
CA ASP A 48 3.65 5.01 10.12
C ASP A 48 3.13 4.00 11.16
N LEU A 49 2.12 3.21 10.79
CA LEU A 49 1.54 2.15 11.62
C LEU A 49 2.30 0.80 11.53
N GLY A 50 3.55 0.82 11.05
CA GLY A 50 4.46 -0.33 11.01
C GLY A 50 4.36 -1.20 9.75
N GLY A 51 3.71 -0.70 8.71
CA GLY A 51 3.70 -1.31 7.39
C GLY A 51 5.07 -1.23 6.72
N SER A 52 5.56 -2.36 6.23
CA SER A 52 6.74 -2.36 5.37
C SER A 52 6.30 -2.17 3.92
N ILE A 53 6.99 -1.29 3.20
CA ILE A 53 6.67 -0.96 1.81
C ILE A 53 6.58 -2.19 0.89
N PHE A 54 7.42 -3.20 1.10
CA PHE A 54 7.41 -4.44 0.31
C PHE A 54 6.10 -5.25 0.46
N TYR A 55 5.41 -5.07 1.57
CA TYR A 55 4.12 -5.70 1.84
C TYR A 55 2.98 -4.77 1.43
N VAL A 56 3.04 -3.48 1.77
CA VAL A 56 2.04 -2.47 1.35
C VAL A 56 1.87 -2.46 -0.18
N TYR A 57 2.97 -2.63 -0.92
CA TYR A 57 2.94 -2.71 -2.38
C TYR A 57 2.01 -3.83 -2.91
N LYS A 58 1.75 -4.90 -2.16
CA LYS A 58 0.83 -5.97 -2.60
C LYS A 58 -0.63 -5.49 -2.66
N LEU A 59 -1.04 -4.62 -1.75
CA LEU A 59 -2.35 -3.97 -1.81
C LEU A 59 -2.39 -2.97 -2.98
N ALA A 60 -1.34 -2.17 -3.15
CA ALA A 60 -1.25 -1.26 -4.30
C ALA A 60 -1.35 -2.02 -5.64
N MET A 61 -0.67 -3.16 -5.79
CA MET A 61 -0.80 -4.02 -6.97
C MET A 61 -2.23 -4.57 -7.15
N LEU A 62 -2.90 -4.94 -6.06
CA LEU A 62 -4.31 -5.36 -6.10
C LEU A 62 -5.21 -4.27 -6.67
N ASP A 63 -4.94 -3.01 -6.30
CA ASP A 63 -5.65 -1.83 -6.81
C ASP A 63 -5.15 -1.35 -8.19
N GLY A 64 -4.25 -2.09 -8.84
CA GLY A 64 -3.69 -1.73 -10.14
C GLY A 64 -2.72 -0.53 -10.11
N ARG A 65 -2.15 -0.21 -8.94
CA ARG A 65 -1.20 0.89 -8.73
C ARG A 65 0.25 0.42 -8.86
N SER A 66 1.09 1.31 -9.39
CA SER A 66 2.51 1.08 -9.61
C SER A 66 3.37 1.44 -8.38
N MET A 67 4.65 1.06 -8.39
CA MET A 67 5.60 1.52 -7.37
C MET A 67 5.88 3.03 -7.51
N GLN A 68 5.78 3.58 -8.72
CA GLN A 68 5.95 5.00 -9.02
C GLN A 68 4.80 5.82 -8.46
N TYR A 69 3.57 5.31 -8.53
CA TYR A 69 2.41 5.90 -7.86
C TYR A 69 2.67 6.04 -6.36
N LEU A 70 3.09 4.95 -5.70
CA LEU A 70 3.42 4.99 -4.27
C LEU A 70 4.57 5.95 -3.98
N GLY A 71 5.59 5.99 -4.85
CA GLY A 71 6.67 6.96 -4.78
C GLY A 71 6.19 8.41 -4.81
N GLY A 72 5.22 8.73 -5.67
CA GLY A 72 4.52 10.02 -5.67
C GLY A 72 3.85 10.30 -4.33
N VAL A 73 3.01 9.38 -3.85
CA VAL A 73 2.30 9.52 -2.57
C VAL A 73 3.26 9.80 -1.40
N PHE A 74 4.35 9.03 -1.26
CA PHE A 74 5.29 9.18 -0.15
C PHE A 74 6.17 10.43 -0.25
N THR A 75 6.19 11.08 -1.42
CA THR A 75 6.95 12.32 -1.63
C THR A 75 6.07 13.55 -1.70
N GLY A 76 4.74 13.39 -1.61
CA GLY A 76 3.78 14.46 -1.82
C GLY A 76 3.75 14.95 -3.27
N MET A 77 4.27 14.17 -4.22
CA MET A 77 4.26 14.45 -5.65
C MET A 77 3.14 13.68 -6.33
N THR A 78 2.75 14.14 -7.51
CA THR A 78 1.97 13.30 -8.43
C THR A 78 2.84 12.16 -8.98
N GLU A 79 2.21 11.09 -9.50
CA GLU A 79 2.93 9.99 -10.15
C GLU A 79 3.79 10.48 -11.33
N ASP A 80 3.26 11.40 -12.15
CA ASP A 80 3.97 11.95 -13.30
C ASP A 80 5.20 12.78 -12.89
N GLU A 81 5.07 13.62 -11.86
CA GLU A 81 6.19 14.38 -11.31
C GLU A 81 7.26 13.46 -10.74
N PHE A 82 6.86 12.41 -10.04
CA PHE A 82 7.77 11.42 -9.49
C PHE A 82 8.51 10.67 -10.61
N VAL A 83 7.80 10.24 -11.66
CA VAL A 83 8.40 9.61 -12.84
C VAL A 83 9.36 10.56 -13.56
N ALA A 84 9.00 11.83 -13.70
CA ALA A 84 9.87 12.85 -14.29
C ALA A 84 11.16 13.03 -13.47
N ALA A 85 11.04 13.10 -12.14
CA ALA A 85 12.18 13.20 -11.24
C ALA A 85 13.11 11.98 -11.32
N LEU A 86 12.55 10.77 -11.42
CA LEU A 86 13.35 9.55 -11.65
C LEU A 86 14.09 9.59 -13.00
N ARG A 87 13.41 10.05 -14.06
CA ARG A 87 14.01 10.20 -15.39
C ARG A 87 15.11 11.26 -15.43
N SER A 88 15.03 12.29 -14.59
CA SER A 88 16.05 13.35 -14.48
C SER A 88 17.24 13.00 -13.58
N GLY A 89 17.41 11.73 -13.21
CA GLY A 89 18.52 11.26 -12.37
C GLY A 89 18.15 10.96 -10.91
N GLY A 90 16.87 11.03 -10.56
CA GLY A 90 16.37 10.75 -9.20
C GLY A 90 16.67 11.87 -8.20
N ARG A 91 16.27 11.66 -6.94
CA ARG A 91 16.65 12.57 -5.85
C ARG A 91 18.11 12.32 -5.47
N ILE A 92 18.91 13.37 -5.56
CA ILE A 92 20.37 13.35 -5.32
C ILE A 92 20.77 13.58 -3.86
N ASN A 93 19.83 13.94 -2.98
CA ASN A 93 20.08 14.12 -1.55
C ASN A 93 18.99 13.40 -0.75
N GLY A 94 19.36 12.34 -0.05
CA GLY A 94 18.51 11.56 0.85
C GLY A 94 19.24 11.24 2.13
#